data_AF-X5UTH2-F1
#
_entry.id   AF-X5UTH2-F1
#
_cell.length_a   1.000
_cell.length_b   1.000
_cell.length_c   1.000
_cell.angle_alpha   90.00
_cell.angle_beta   90.00
_cell.angle_gamma   90.00
#
_symmetry.space_group_name_H-M   'P 1'
#
loop_
_entity.id
_entity.type
_entity.pdbx_description
1 polymer ?
#
loop_
_entity_poly.entity_id
_entity_poly.type
_entity_poly.pdbx_seq_one_letter_code
_entity_poly.pdbx_strand_id
1 'polypeptide(L)' 'MQSADFAAVKIADLVDRDQAAQAAINFYGLEAPTAVAHCALEAHFDGRPDDYRFWCDVFHQLRRPN' A
#
# COMPACT_ATOMS: atom_id res chain seq x y z
N MET A 1 -1.95 -3.35 -33.85
CA MET A 1 -1.33 -3.51 -32.52
C MET A 1 -2.15 -2.67 -31.56
N GLN A 2 -3.06 -3.32 -30.82
CA GLN A 2 -3.93 -2.64 -29.88
C GLN A 2 -3.03 -2.20 -28.73
N SER A 3 -2.71 -0.91 -28.67
CA SER A 3 -2.05 -0.32 -27.52
C SER A 3 -3.05 -0.44 -26.39
N ALA A 4 -2.94 -1.52 -25.62
CA ALA A 4 -3.63 -1.61 -24.35
C ALA A 4 -3.14 -0.40 -23.57
N ASP A 5 -4.02 0.57 -23.38
CA ASP A 5 -3.95 1.48 -22.26
C ASP A 5 -3.90 0.56 -21.04
N PHE A 6 -2.69 0.17 -20.62
CA PHE A 6 -2.44 -0.23 -19.25
C PHE A 6 -2.65 1.06 -18.45
N ALA A 7 -3.91 1.50 -18.33
CA ALA A 7 -4.32 2.37 -17.27
C ALA A 7 -3.78 1.69 -16.03
N ALA A 8 -2.67 2.23 -15.51
CA ALA A 8 -1.82 1.55 -14.55
C ALA A 8 -2.70 1.11 -13.40
N VAL A 9 -2.98 -0.19 -13.32
CA VAL A 9 -3.89 -0.71 -12.31
C VAL A 9 -3.26 -0.39 -10.97
N LYS A 10 -3.95 0.43 -10.18
CA LYS A 10 -3.47 0.90 -8.89
C LYS A 10 -3.74 -0.20 -7.87
N ILE A 11 -2.80 -0.41 -6.96
CA ILE A 11 -3.05 -1.26 -5.79
C ILE A 11 -4.23 -0.72 -4.99
N ALA A 12 -4.37 0.60 -4.93
CA ALA A 12 -5.50 1.27 -4.30
C ALA A 12 -6.88 0.87 -4.85
N ASP A 13 -6.96 0.42 -6.11
CA ASP A 13 -8.22 0.01 -6.75
C ASP A 13 -8.56 -1.47 -6.51
N LEU A 14 -7.58 -2.27 -6.06
CA LEU A 14 -7.70 -3.72 -5.94
C LEU A 14 -7.69 -4.26 -4.51
N VAL A 15 -7.08 -3.51 -3.59
CA VAL A 15 -6.78 -4.01 -2.25
C VAL A 15 -7.50 -3.17 -1.21
N ASP A 16 -8.22 -3.84 -0.31
CA ASP A 16 -8.80 -3.20 0.84
C ASP A 16 -7.73 -2.89 1.91
N ARG A 17 -7.85 -1.73 2.57
CA ARG A 17 -6.85 -1.26 3.54
C ARG A 17 -6.75 -2.18 4.76
N ASP A 18 -7.86 -2.70 5.27
CA ASP A 18 -7.87 -3.58 6.43
C ASP A 18 -7.23 -4.93 6.09
N GLN A 19 -7.50 -5.44 4.88
CA GLN A 19 -6.84 -6.65 4.38
C GLN A 19 -5.34 -6.47 4.21
N ALA A 20 -4.90 -5.32 3.68
CA ALA A 20 -3.48 -5.00 3.56
C ALA A 20 -2.79 -4.86 4.93
N ALA A 21 -3.43 -4.19 5.89
CA ALA A 21 -2.94 -4.07 7.26
C ALA A 21 -2.80 -5.45 7.93
N GLN A 22 -3.84 -6.29 7.83
CA GLN A 22 -3.83 -7.62 8.42
C GLN A 22 -2.78 -8.53 7.77
N ALA A 23 -2.63 -8.47 6.45
CA ALA A 23 -1.58 -9.19 5.75
C ALA A 23 -0.20 -8.74 6.22
N ALA A 24 0.04 -7.43 6.32
CA ALA A 24 1.31 -6.90 6.82
C ALA A 24 1.62 -7.38 8.24
N ILE A 25 0.64 -7.38 9.14
CA ILE A 25 0.78 -7.94 10.50
C ILE A 25 1.10 -9.44 10.46
N ASN A 26 0.42 -10.20 9.60
CA ASN A 26 0.61 -11.65 9.52
C ASN A 26 2.01 -12.04 9.00
N PHE A 27 2.56 -11.28 8.05
CA PHE A 27 3.88 -11.56 7.46
C PHE A 27 5.03 -10.95 8.24
N TYR A 28 4.87 -9.73 8.76
CA TYR A 28 5.97 -8.94 9.33
C TYR A 28 5.83 -8.69 10.83
N GLY A 29 4.68 -9.01 11.45
CA GLY A 29 4.45 -8.86 12.89
C GLY A 29 4.67 -7.41 13.35
N LEU A 30 5.61 -7.21 14.27
CA LEU A 30 5.96 -5.89 14.81
C LEU A 30 6.54 -4.94 13.75
N GLU A 31 7.12 -5.49 12.67
CA GLU A 31 7.71 -4.72 11.58
C GLU A 31 6.69 -4.37 10.47
N ALA A 32 5.42 -4.72 10.65
CA ALA A 32 4.36 -4.38 9.69
C ALA A 32 4.30 -2.88 9.33
N PRO A 33 4.42 -1.93 10.28
CA PRO A 33 4.48 -0.51 9.93
C PRO A 33 5.69 -0.18 9.06
N THR A 34 6.86 -0.76 9.34
CA THR A 34 8.09 -0.55 8.57
C THR A 34 7.92 -1.05 7.13
N ALA A 35 7.35 -2.24 6.95
CA ALA A 35 7.08 -2.82 5.64
C ALA A 35 6.10 -1.96 4.82
N VAL A 36 5.00 -1.52 5.43
CA VAL A 36 4.01 -0.65 4.76
C VAL A 36 4.61 0.72 4.42
N ALA A 37 5.43 1.29 5.28
CA ALA A 37 6.14 2.54 4.99
C ALA A 37 7.09 2.40 3.79
N HIS A 38 7.77 1.25 3.68
CA HIS A 38 8.61 0.96 2.52
C HIS A 38 7.80 0.91 1.22
N CYS A 39 6.64 0.24 1.22
CA CYS A 39 5.73 0.21 0.06
C CYS A 39 5.21 1.60 -0.32
N ALA A 40 4.92 2.46 0.67
CA ALA A 40 4.56 3.84 0.39
C ALA A 40 5.70 4.58 -0.33
N LEU A 41 6.93 4.49 0.18
CA LEU A 41 8.10 5.14 -0.44
C LEU A 41 8.34 4.64 -1.86
N GLU A 42 8.25 3.34 -2.11
CA GLU A 42 8.35 2.76 -3.45
C GLU A 42 7.30 3.35 -4.40
N ALA A 43 6.03 3.38 -3.99
CA ALA A 43 4.96 4.00 -4.78
C ALA A 43 5.19 5.50 -5.04
N HIS A 44 5.78 6.22 -4.08
CA HIS A 44 6.13 7.63 -4.25
C HIS A 44 7.20 7.83 -5.33
N PHE A 45 8.29 7.06 -5.28
CA PHE A 45 9.39 7.16 -6.25
C PHE A 45 8.99 6.66 -7.64
N ASP A 46 8.06 5.72 -7.72
CA ASP A 46 7.50 5.24 -8.99
C ASP A 46 6.42 6.18 -9.59
N GLY A 47 6.13 7.31 -8.95
CA GLY A 47 5.14 8.26 -9.45
C GLY A 47 3.70 7.73 -9.40
N ARG A 48 3.39 6.84 -8.44
CA ARG A 48 2.05 6.29 -8.19
C ARG A 48 1.42 6.96 -6.95
N PRO A 49 0.87 8.19 -7.06
CA PRO A 49 0.42 8.97 -5.91
C PRO A 49 -0.77 8.36 -5.17
N ASP A 50 -1.63 7.61 -5.86
CA ASP A 50 -2.79 6.97 -5.23
C ASP A 50 -2.39 5.74 -4.42
N ASP A 51 -1.45 4.93 -4.92
CA ASP A 51 -0.86 3.81 -4.17
C ASP A 51 -0.06 4.32 -2.97
N TYR A 52 0.68 5.42 -3.14
CA TYR A 52 1.36 6.08 -2.03
C TYR A 52 0.37 6.46 -0.91
N ARG A 53 -0.74 7.13 -1.26
CA ARG A 53 -1.78 7.50 -0.29
C ARG A 53 -2.41 6.28 0.37
N PHE A 54 -2.70 5.24 -0.39
CA PHE A 54 -3.22 3.98 0.13
C PHE A 54 -2.29 3.40 1.21
N TRP A 55 -1.01 3.25 0.91
CA TRP A 55 -0.05 2.71 1.88
C TRP A 55 0.16 3.64 3.08
N CYS A 56 0.10 4.97 2.89
CA CYS A 56 0.08 5.90 4.02
C CYS A 56 -1.13 5.65 4.93
N ASP A 57 -2.33 5.43 4.39
CA ASP A 57 -3.52 5.17 5.22
C ASP A 57 -3.37 3.87 6.01
N VAL A 58 -2.89 2.79 5.37
CA VAL A 58 -2.59 1.51 6.03
C VAL A 58 -1.55 1.71 7.14
N PHE A 59 -0.50 2.51 6.91
CA PHE A 59 0.51 2.82 7.91
C PHE A 59 -0.09 3.54 9.13
N HIS A 60 -0.94 4.54 8.91
CA HIS A 60 -1.61 5.26 10.01
C HIS A 60 -2.53 4.34 10.81
N GLN A 61 -3.20 3.39 10.16
CA GLN A 61 -4.02 2.38 10.83
C GLN A 61 -3.17 1.48 11.73
N LEU A 62 -2.04 0.97 11.24
CA LEU A 62 -1.13 0.13 12.02
C LEU A 62 -0.51 0.86 13.23
N ARG A 63 -0.33 2.18 13.11
CA ARG A 63 0.26 3.01 14.17
C ARG A 63 -0.75 3.55 15.19
N ARG A 64 -2.05 3.41 14.94
CA ARG A 64 -3.06 3.78 15.93
C ARG A 64 -3.04 2.72 17.04
N PRO A 65 -2.75 3.10 18.29
CA PRO A 65 -2.93 2.18 19.41
C PRO A 65 -4.43 1.89 19.53
N ASN A 66 -4.78 0.60 19.67
CA ASN A 66 -6.13 0.16 20.06
C ASN A 66 -6.50 0.74 21.43
#